data_AF-A0A2A3YNG3-F1
#
_entry.id   AF-A0A2A3YNG3-F1
#
_cell.length_a   1.000
_cell.length_b   1.000
_cell.length_c   1.000
_cell.angle_alpha   90.00
_cell.angle_beta   90.00
_cell.angle_gamma   90.00
#
_symmetry.space_group_name_H-M   'P 1'
#
loop_
_entity.id
_entity.type
_entity.pdbx_description
1 polymer ?
#
loop_
_entity_poly.entity_id
_entity_poly.type
_entity_poly.pdbx_seq_one_letter_code
_entity_poly.pdbx_strand_id
1 'polypeptide(L)'
;MSDLDLYFAHQKTVQTIHGFTIRYRLALIGPTVTVVHSEIDESLPERSVRIATGDAGLVVESASWIDRRDELDAHVLVWLLEHIDLRASRPRPAARRYDEVWMNAWREANPGRR
;
A
#
# COMPACT_ATOMS: atom_id res chain seq x y z
N MET A 1 -1.06 4.56 -26.53
CA MET A 1 -1.65 3.97 -25.33
C MET A 1 -3.14 4.13 -25.44
N SER A 2 -3.93 3.05 -25.37
CA SER A 2 -5.39 3.20 -25.46
C SER A 2 -5.96 3.65 -24.11
N ASP A 3 -7.10 4.36 -24.15
CA ASP A 3 -7.83 4.77 -22.94
C ASP A 3 -8.26 3.55 -22.10
N LEU A 4 -8.59 2.44 -22.78
CA LEU A 4 -8.95 1.17 -22.14
C LEU A 4 -7.77 0.54 -21.39
N ASP A 5 -6.56 0.59 -21.94
CA ASP A 5 -5.36 0.08 -21.26
C ASP A 5 -5.06 0.88 -20.00
N LEU A 6 -5.16 2.21 -20.09
CA LEU A 6 -4.96 3.11 -18.96
C LEU A 6 -6.02 2.90 -17.87
N TYR A 7 -7.28 2.71 -18.25
CA TYR A 7 -8.35 2.38 -17.32
C TYR A 7 -8.06 1.08 -16.55
N PHE A 8 -7.68 0.00 -17.24
CA PHE A 8 -7.38 -1.27 -16.57
C PHE A 8 -6.12 -1.19 -15.71
N ALA A 9 -5.09 -0.46 -16.13
CA ALA A 9 -3.92 -0.20 -15.30
C ALA A 9 -4.29 0.59 -14.04
N HIS A 10 -5.19 1.57 -14.15
CA HIS A 10 -5.67 2.31 -13.00
C HIS A 10 -6.43 1.44 -12.01
N GLN A 11 -7.39 0.65 -12.49
CA GLN A 11 -8.16 -0.28 -11.64
C GLN A 11 -7.24 -1.29 -10.93
N LYS A 12 -6.21 -1.80 -11.62
CA LYS A 12 -5.22 -2.69 -11.01
C LYS A 12 -4.36 -1.98 -9.98
N THR A 13 -3.93 -0.75 -10.25
CA THR A 13 -3.15 0.07 -9.30
C THR A 13 -3.92 0.29 -8.01
N VAL A 14 -5.20 0.67 -8.12
CA VAL A 14 -6.13 0.80 -6.99
C VAL A 14 -6.24 -0.52 -6.22
N GLN A 15 -6.46 -1.65 -6.91
CA GLN A 15 -6.57 -2.97 -6.28
C GLN A 15 -5.30 -3.40 -5.55
N THR A 16 -4.11 -3.22 -6.15
CA THR A 16 -2.82 -3.54 -5.53
C THR A 16 -2.64 -2.76 -4.24
N ILE A 17 -2.82 -1.44 -4.29
CA ILE A 17 -2.60 -0.55 -3.15
C ILE A 17 -3.60 -0.85 -2.01
N HIS A 18 -4.88 -1.04 -2.34
CA HIS A 18 -5.86 -1.47 -1.34
C HIS A 18 -5.55 -2.85 -0.76
N GLY A 19 -5.09 -3.79 -1.60
CA GLY A 19 -4.68 -5.12 -1.16
C GLY A 19 -3.64 -5.05 -0.04
N PHE A 20 -2.56 -4.29 -0.23
CA PHE A 20 -1.52 -4.13 0.79
C PHE A 20 -2.02 -3.40 2.03
N THR A 21 -2.71 -2.28 1.87
CA THR A 21 -3.14 -1.45 3.01
C THR A 21 -4.24 -2.10 3.85
N ILE A 22 -5.14 -2.87 3.24
CA ILE A 22 -6.13 -3.69 3.96
C ILE A 22 -5.41 -4.79 4.74
N ARG A 23 -4.49 -5.53 4.11
CA ARG A 23 -3.75 -6.61 4.79
C ARG A 23 -2.91 -6.08 5.95
N TYR A 24 -2.31 -4.90 5.82
CA TYR A 24 -1.65 -4.19 6.92
C TYR A 24 -2.62 -3.95 8.09
N ARG A 25 -3.78 -3.31 7.82
CA ARG A 25 -4.78 -2.97 8.86
C ARG A 25 -5.39 -4.20 9.55
N LEU A 26 -5.47 -5.32 8.82
CA LEU A 26 -5.94 -6.60 9.36
C LEU A 26 -4.87 -7.28 10.22
N ALA A 27 -3.60 -7.19 9.84
CA ALA A 27 -2.50 -7.81 10.57
C ALA A 27 -2.07 -7.00 11.80
N LEU A 28 -2.06 -5.68 11.69
CA LEU A 28 -1.44 -4.78 12.67
C LEU A 28 -2.39 -3.67 13.14
N ILE A 29 -2.16 -3.22 14.36
CA ILE A 29 -2.65 -1.97 14.91
C ILE A 29 -1.43 -1.04 15.01
N GLY A 30 -1.40 0.03 14.22
CA GLY A 30 -0.25 0.91 14.10
C GLY A 30 -0.59 2.24 13.43
N PRO A 31 0.43 2.97 12.91
CA PRO A 31 0.23 4.22 12.20
C PRO A 31 -0.83 4.13 11.09
N THR A 32 -1.60 5.21 10.95
CA THR A 32 -2.63 5.30 9.92
C THR A 32 -1.99 5.41 8.54
N VAL A 33 -2.50 4.61 7.60
CA VAL A 33 -2.20 4.73 6.17
C VAL A 33 -3.48 5.18 5.48
N THR A 34 -3.44 6.25 4.71
CA THR A 34 -4.56 6.72 3.89
C THR A 34 -4.30 6.43 2.41
N VAL A 35 -5.38 6.19 1.66
CA VAL A 35 -5.34 5.94 0.22
C VAL A 35 -6.44 6.80 -0.40
N VAL A 36 -6.09 7.56 -1.45
CA VAL A 36 -7.00 8.45 -2.18
C VAL A 36 -6.74 8.30 -3.67
N HIS A 37 -7.79 8.20 -4.49
CA HIS A 37 -7.68 8.05 -5.94
C HIS A 37 -8.07 9.36 -6.64
N SER A 38 -7.54 9.58 -7.84
CA SER A 38 -7.88 10.74 -8.66
C SER A 38 -9.37 10.84 -9.04
N GLU A 39 -10.13 9.74 -8.95
CA GLU A 39 -11.59 9.74 -9.12
C GLU A 39 -12.34 10.37 -7.94
N ILE A 40 -11.66 10.56 -6.79
CA ILE A 40 -12.21 11.14 -5.56
C ILE A 40 -11.59 12.52 -5.29
N ASP A 41 -10.31 12.70 -5.59
CA ASP A 41 -9.53 13.92 -5.33
C ASP A 41 -8.99 14.48 -6.65
N GLU A 42 -9.66 15.52 -7.16
CA GLU A 42 -9.34 16.18 -8.43
C GLU A 42 -8.01 16.93 -8.40
N SER A 43 -7.38 17.11 -7.24
CA SER A 43 -6.04 17.70 -7.15
C SER A 43 -4.93 16.71 -7.57
N LEU A 44 -5.26 15.43 -7.69
CA LEU A 44 -4.32 14.40 -8.10
C LEU A 44 -4.17 14.35 -9.63
N PRO A 45 -3.00 13.93 -10.14
CA PRO A 45 -2.83 13.62 -11.55
C PRO A 45 -3.89 12.62 -12.04
N GLU A 46 -4.26 12.71 -13.32
CA GLU A 46 -5.26 11.83 -13.90
C GLU A 46 -4.85 10.35 -13.74
N ARG A 47 -5.82 9.49 -13.38
CA ARG A 47 -5.60 8.05 -13.18
C ARG A 47 -4.41 7.76 -12.26
N SER A 48 -4.38 8.42 -11.11
CA SER A 48 -3.36 8.21 -10.08
C SER A 48 -3.96 7.84 -8.72
N VAL A 49 -3.12 7.25 -7.89
CA VAL A 49 -3.45 6.89 -6.50
C VAL A 49 -2.40 7.45 -5.57
N ARG A 50 -2.84 8.18 -4.55
CA ARG A 50 -1.99 8.65 -3.47
C ARG A 50 -2.10 7.74 -2.25
N ILE A 51 -0.95 7.34 -1.73
CA ILE A 51 -0.78 6.66 -0.44
C ILE A 51 -0.11 7.66 0.51
N ALA A 52 -0.56 7.75 1.76
CA ALA A 52 0.13 8.58 2.75
C ALA A 52 0.15 7.92 4.13
N THR A 53 1.22 8.17 4.88
CA THR A 53 1.36 7.79 6.29
C THR A 53 2.30 8.77 7.01
N GLY A 54 1.88 9.26 8.17
CA GLY A 54 2.58 10.38 8.83
C GLY A 54 2.72 11.58 7.88
N ASP A 55 3.95 12.07 7.73
CA ASP A 55 4.31 13.17 6.84
C ASP A 55 4.74 12.71 5.43
N ALA A 56 4.76 11.40 5.18
CA ALA A 56 5.18 10.82 3.91
C ALA A 56 4.00 10.55 2.98
N GLY A 57 4.19 10.81 1.68
CA GLY A 57 3.22 10.52 0.64
C GLY A 57 3.87 9.96 -0.63
N LEU A 58 3.20 9.01 -1.27
CA LEU A 58 3.54 8.47 -2.58
C LEU A 58 2.37 8.69 -3.52
N VAL A 59 2.64 9.24 -4.71
CA VAL A 59 1.67 9.29 -5.81
C VAL A 59 2.09 8.27 -6.86
N VAL A 60 1.18 7.36 -7.18
CA VAL A 60 1.35 6.30 -8.16
C VAL A 60 0.53 6.65 -9.40
N GLU A 61 1.19 7.11 -10.45
CA GLU A 61 0.58 7.38 -11.75
C GLU A 61 0.44 6.10 -12.56
N SER A 62 -0.79 5.68 -12.87
CA SER A 62 -1.05 4.32 -13.41
C SER A 62 -0.44 4.09 -14.79
N ALA A 63 -0.28 5.15 -15.59
CA ALA A 63 0.33 5.08 -16.92
C ALA A 63 1.77 4.53 -16.88
N SER A 64 2.52 4.81 -15.81
CA SER A 64 3.92 4.39 -15.64
C SER A 64 4.08 2.89 -15.37
N TRP A 65 2.98 2.17 -15.10
CA TRP A 65 3.00 0.80 -14.60
C TRP A 65 2.27 -0.21 -15.49
N ILE A 66 1.77 0.19 -16.66
CA ILE A 66 0.96 -0.66 -17.56
C ILE A 66 1.64 -2.01 -17.84
N ASP A 67 2.93 -1.97 -18.19
CA ASP A 67 3.71 -3.16 -18.56
C ASP A 67 4.66 -3.64 -17.44
N ARG A 68 4.60 -3.02 -16.25
CA ARG A 68 5.57 -3.20 -15.17
C ARG A 68 4.89 -3.62 -13.87
N ARG A 69 3.93 -4.54 -13.99
CA ARG A 69 3.03 -4.90 -12.89
C ARG A 69 3.76 -5.46 -11.66
N ASP A 70 4.65 -6.42 -11.86
CA ASP A 70 5.36 -7.04 -10.73
C ASP A 70 6.27 -6.01 -10.03
N GLU A 71 6.74 -5.02 -10.79
CA GLU A 71 7.51 -3.89 -10.25
C GLU A 71 6.62 -2.93 -9.47
N LEU A 72 5.35 -2.73 -9.86
CA LEU A 72 4.39 -1.91 -9.10
C LEU A 72 4.12 -2.53 -7.73
N ASP A 73 3.86 -3.82 -7.67
CA ASP A 73 3.59 -4.53 -6.43
C ASP A 73 4.80 -4.42 -5.48
N ALA A 74 6.01 -4.65 -6.00
CA ALA A 74 7.25 -4.50 -5.24
C ALA A 74 7.48 -3.06 -4.79
N HIS A 75 7.28 -2.08 -5.69
CA HIS A 75 7.47 -0.66 -5.41
C HIS A 75 6.57 -0.16 -4.28
N VAL A 76 5.28 -0.48 -4.35
CA VAL A 76 4.30 -0.10 -3.32
C VAL A 76 4.63 -0.77 -2.00
N LEU A 77 4.95 -2.07 -2.00
CA LEU A 77 5.27 -2.79 -0.77
C LEU A 77 6.55 -2.24 -0.11
N VAL A 78 7.62 -2.04 -0.87
CA VAL A 78 8.88 -1.48 -0.36
C VAL A 78 8.63 -0.10 0.24
N TRP A 79 7.93 0.78 -0.48
CA TRP A 79 7.62 2.11 0.02
C TRP A 79 6.84 2.05 1.34
N LEU A 80 5.81 1.21 1.44
CA LEU A 80 5.05 1.07 2.67
C LEU A 80 5.90 0.55 3.84
N LEU A 81 6.80 -0.41 3.59
CA LEU A 81 7.69 -0.97 4.62
C LEU A 81 8.72 0.07 5.13
N GLU A 82 9.17 0.96 4.26
CA GLU A 82 10.10 2.04 4.63
C GLU A 82 9.45 3.16 5.44
N HIS A 83 8.17 3.44 5.19
CA HIS A 83 7.50 4.64 5.72
C HIS A 83 6.52 4.36 6.87
N ILE A 84 6.05 3.12 7.03
CA ILE A 84 5.24 2.74 8.20
C ILE A 84 6.18 2.43 9.37
N ASP A 85 6.01 3.15 10.49
CA ASP A 85 6.71 2.80 11.73
C ASP A 85 6.12 1.51 12.35
N LEU A 86 6.71 0.38 11.97
CA LEU A 86 6.37 -0.94 12.48
C LEU A 86 6.77 -1.14 13.95
N ARG A 87 7.67 -0.32 14.52
CA ARG A 87 8.03 -0.38 15.95
C ARG A 87 6.95 0.26 16.83
N ALA A 88 6.20 1.21 16.27
CA ALA A 88 4.99 1.77 16.86
C ALA A 88 3.75 0.88 16.69
N SER A 89 3.88 -0.26 16.01
CA SER A 89 2.78 -1.18 15.70
C SER A 89 2.75 -2.39 16.64
N ARG A 90 1.56 -2.97 16.82
CA ARG A 90 1.36 -4.26 17.49
C ARG A 90 0.48 -5.21 16.65
N PRO A 91 0.67 -6.53 16.74
CA PRO A 91 -0.19 -7.50 16.09
C PRO A 91 -1.64 -7.32 16.53
N ARG A 92 -2.58 -7.38 15.58
CA ARG A 92 -4.00 -7.30 15.89
C ARG A 92 -4.46 -8.63 16.51
N PRO A 93 -5.05 -8.63 17.72
CA PRO A 93 -5.49 -9.88 18.35
C PRO A 93 -6.61 -10.55 17.54
N ALA A 94 -6.66 -11.87 17.60
CA ALA A 94 -7.71 -12.71 17.00
C ALA A 94 -7.85 -12.62 15.47
N ALA A 95 -6.81 -12.21 14.74
CA ALA A 95 -6.82 -12.35 13.29
C ALA A 95 -6.85 -13.84 12.89
N ARG A 96 -7.85 -14.25 12.11
CA ARG A 96 -8.04 -15.65 11.67
C ARG A 96 -6.88 -16.16 10.82
N ARG A 97 -6.21 -15.26 10.10
CA ARG A 97 -4.97 -15.50 9.35
C ARG A 97 -4.24 -14.17 9.26
N TYR A 98 -2.99 -14.14 9.73
CA TYR A 98 -2.15 -12.98 9.52
C TYR A 98 -1.56 -12.99 8.11
N ASP A 99 -1.42 -11.81 7.53
CA ASP A 99 -0.60 -11.65 6.33
C ASP A 99 0.88 -11.87 6.70
N GLU A 100 1.52 -12.83 6.04
CA GLU A 100 2.87 -13.24 6.40
C GLU A 100 3.91 -12.17 6.08
N VAL A 101 3.71 -11.36 5.03
CA VAL A 101 4.61 -10.27 4.67
C VAL A 101 4.62 -9.23 5.78
N TRP A 102 3.44 -8.78 6.23
CA TRP A 102 3.33 -7.81 7.31
C TRP A 102 3.83 -8.34 8.66
N MET A 103 3.55 -9.61 8.97
CA MET A 103 4.03 -10.19 10.23
C MET A 103 5.54 -10.41 10.24
N ASN A 104 6.13 -10.82 9.11
CA ASN A 104 7.58 -10.97 9.01
C ASN A 104 8.27 -9.62 9.16
N ALA A 105 7.82 -8.60 8.43
CA ALA A 105 8.34 -7.25 8.56
C ALA A 105 8.20 -6.69 9.99
N TRP A 106 7.07 -6.93 10.64
CA TRP A 106 6.88 -6.50 12.04
C TRP A 106 7.85 -7.20 12.99
N ARG A 107 8.06 -8.51 12.86
CA ARG A 107 9.01 -9.27 13.70
C ARG A 107 10.45 -8.80 13.48
N GLU A 108 10.83 -8.54 12.24
CA GLU A 108 12.16 -7.98 11.90
C GLU A 108 12.37 -6.60 12.54
N ALA A 109 11.34 -5.75 12.52
CA ALA A 109 11.40 -4.43 13.17
C ALA A 109 11.39 -4.49 14.71
N ASN A 110 10.87 -5.57 15.30
CA ASN A 110 10.63 -5.76 16.74
C ASN A 110 11.28 -7.05 17.28
N PRO A 111 12.61 -7.19 17.25
CA PRO A 111 13.27 -8.40 17.74
C PRO A 111 12.97 -8.62 19.22
N GLY A 112 12.45 -9.81 19.56
CA GLY A 112 12.14 -10.21 20.95
C GLY A 112 10.69 -9.97 21.40
N ARG A 113 9.85 -9.32 20.58
CA ARG A 113 8.40 -9.25 20.84
C ARG A 113 7.73 -10.48 20.19
N ARG A 114 7.05 -11.29 20.99
CA ARG A 114 6.25 -12.47 20.56
C ARG A 114 4.78 -12.24 20.82
#